data_AF-A0A350NYP8-F1
#
_entry.id   AF-A0A350NYP8-F1
#
_cell.length_a   1.000
_cell.length_b   1.000
_cell.length_c   1.000
_cell.angle_alpha   90.00
_cell.angle_beta   90.00
_cell.angle_gamma   90.00
#
_symmetry.space_group_name_H-M   'P 1'
#
loop_
_entity.id
_entity.type
_entity.pdbx_description
1 polymer ?
#
loop_
_entity_poly.entity_id
_entity_poly.type
_entity_poly.pdbx_seq_one_letter_code
_entity_poly.pdbx_strand_id
1 'polypeptide(L)'
;CEGDNWQETQQLSAKFLGTLMLLTRGAEGNFARIHQRFKPLYKAVLTLRLVDRLMEQDTIAHTYLSKYRDSLSRFRGNRYWREKWRVELGIPLITVALLQDIGLQSPAALTLLKGENNDLDEFRLLEESQRKDLLKLNYHFTMKYVSEGLGIPAYIGNVREERDRFIQTHKDASSFIQALMKDAFLSKTGLGEIVKIPQIYTSIVFSTKTDYSRKSLPKGYLLIEQLAKKGALNKKLAEDFINLVGYFPQGFGITYIPLNENGQEKEQYECAIVVGLNPQKPAEPICKIVTRNQKYITGGQQEVIVKSQNLYFPANRKRLMRVGKERLTEIMSQLSSNFTPDAIDDLIPSFWEPYDFFGYKKHQNLWSKNN
;
A
#
# COMPACT_ATOMS: atom_id res chain seq x y z
N CYS A 1 2.79 13.26 -2.32
CA CYS A 1 1.37 13.06 -1.93
C CYS A 1 1.08 13.83 -0.65
N GLU A 2 1.32 15.15 -0.66
CA GLU A 2 0.99 16.06 0.45
C GLU A 2 -0.01 17.08 -0.09
N GLY A 3 -1.10 17.28 0.65
CA GLY A 3 -2.12 18.29 0.36
C GLY A 3 -2.02 19.47 1.31
N ASP A 4 -2.95 20.40 1.20
CA ASP A 4 -2.99 21.56 2.08
C ASP A 4 -3.52 21.26 3.49
N ASN A 5 -4.33 20.21 3.59
CA ASN A 5 -4.88 19.72 4.85
C ASN A 5 -4.83 18.19 4.94
N TRP A 6 -5.27 17.65 6.07
CA TRP A 6 -5.27 16.22 6.33
C TRP A 6 -6.10 15.45 5.29
N GLN A 7 -7.33 15.89 5.00
CA GLN A 7 -8.23 15.21 4.09
C GLN A 7 -7.67 15.13 2.66
N GLU A 8 -7.13 16.23 2.17
CA GLU A 8 -6.49 16.28 0.85
C GLU A 8 -5.23 15.40 0.81
N THR A 9 -4.44 15.39 1.88
CA THR A 9 -3.28 14.50 2.00
C THR A 9 -3.69 13.03 1.92
N GLN A 10 -4.75 12.63 2.62
CA GLN A 10 -5.29 11.26 2.53
C GLN A 10 -5.79 10.96 1.11
N GLN A 11 -6.50 11.89 0.46
CA GLN A 11 -7.00 11.72 -0.90
C GLN A 11 -5.85 11.55 -1.91
N LEU A 12 -4.80 12.39 -1.83
CA LEU A 12 -3.64 12.31 -2.70
C LEU A 12 -2.83 11.03 -2.47
N SER A 13 -2.69 10.60 -1.22
CA SER A 13 -2.08 9.31 -0.89
C SER A 13 -2.89 8.14 -1.46
N ALA A 14 -4.21 8.12 -1.24
CA ALA A 14 -5.07 7.06 -1.74
C ALA A 14 -5.08 7.00 -3.28
N LYS A 15 -5.13 8.17 -3.93
CA LYS A 15 -4.98 8.31 -5.39
C LYS A 15 -3.68 7.71 -5.89
N PHE A 16 -2.56 8.04 -5.26
CA PHE A 16 -1.25 7.53 -5.68
C PHE A 16 -1.17 6.00 -5.51
N LEU A 17 -1.52 5.48 -4.33
CA LEU A 17 -1.51 4.05 -4.03
C LEU A 17 -2.42 3.26 -4.98
N GLY A 18 -3.66 3.73 -5.15
CA GLY A 18 -4.62 3.09 -6.05
C GLY A 18 -4.21 3.16 -7.51
N THR A 19 -3.65 4.28 -7.96
CA THR A 19 -3.14 4.40 -9.34
C THR A 19 -2.01 3.41 -9.59
N LEU A 20 -1.05 3.26 -8.68
CA LEU A 20 0.01 2.25 -8.84
C LEU A 20 -0.55 0.84 -8.95
N MET A 21 -1.56 0.49 -8.15
CA MET A 21 -2.21 -0.82 -8.23
C MET A 21 -2.98 -1.00 -9.54
N LEU A 22 -3.74 0.00 -9.97
CA LEU A 22 -4.54 -0.03 -11.19
C LEU A 22 -3.70 -0.04 -12.47
N LEU A 23 -2.42 0.34 -12.40
CA LEU A 23 -1.49 0.24 -13.53
C LEU A 23 -0.97 -1.19 -13.77
N THR A 24 -1.21 -2.14 -12.85
CA THR A 24 -0.76 -3.53 -13.02
C THR A 24 -1.86 -4.40 -13.65
N ARG A 25 -1.51 -5.34 -14.53
CA ARG A 25 -2.44 -6.27 -15.21
C ARG A 25 -2.63 -7.58 -14.44
N GLY A 26 -2.89 -7.50 -13.14
CA GLY A 26 -2.98 -8.71 -12.32
C GLY A 26 -1.71 -9.58 -12.41
N ALA A 27 -1.86 -10.85 -12.73
CA ALA A 27 -0.77 -11.81 -12.88
C ALA A 27 -0.27 -11.99 -14.34
N GLU A 28 -0.76 -11.16 -15.27
CA GLU A 28 -0.39 -11.29 -16.68
C GLU A 28 0.93 -10.61 -17.02
N GLY A 29 1.68 -11.22 -17.94
CA GLY A 29 2.91 -10.67 -18.47
C GLY A 29 4.03 -10.52 -17.43
N ASN A 30 4.84 -9.48 -17.58
CA ASN A 30 6.00 -9.22 -16.72
C ASN A 30 5.64 -8.46 -15.43
N PHE A 31 4.58 -8.90 -14.74
CA PHE A 31 4.06 -8.20 -13.57
C PHE A 31 5.09 -8.14 -12.43
N ALA A 32 5.93 -9.17 -12.26
CA ALA A 32 6.92 -9.23 -11.19
C ALA A 32 7.93 -8.08 -11.26
N ARG A 33 8.44 -7.73 -12.46
CA ARG A 33 9.33 -6.57 -12.63
C ARG A 33 8.62 -5.25 -12.38
N ILE A 34 7.37 -5.11 -12.82
CA ILE A 34 6.57 -3.91 -12.56
C ILE A 34 6.35 -3.74 -11.05
N HIS A 35 5.98 -4.83 -10.37
CA HIS A 35 5.79 -4.89 -8.93
C HIS A 35 7.07 -4.49 -8.18
N GLN A 36 8.22 -5.08 -8.52
CA GLN A 36 9.50 -4.73 -7.92
C GLN A 36 9.79 -3.22 -8.03
N ARG A 37 9.46 -2.58 -9.17
CA ARG A 37 9.62 -1.13 -9.37
C ARG A 37 8.65 -0.28 -8.54
N PHE A 38 7.42 -0.75 -8.33
CA PHE A 38 6.39 0.02 -7.61
C PHE A 38 6.47 -0.14 -6.09
N LYS A 39 6.99 -1.27 -5.57
CA LYS A 39 7.12 -1.55 -4.14
C LYS A 39 7.75 -0.37 -3.35
N PRO A 40 8.90 0.22 -3.74
CA PRO A 40 9.53 1.26 -2.94
C PRO A 40 8.66 2.50 -2.79
N LEU A 41 7.98 2.92 -3.87
CA LEU A 41 7.10 4.09 -3.89
C LEU A 41 5.83 3.88 -3.06
N TYR A 42 5.21 2.71 -3.20
CA TYR A 42 4.01 2.37 -2.44
C TYR A 42 4.31 2.29 -0.94
N LYS A 43 5.42 1.64 -0.59
CA LYS A 43 5.93 1.57 0.79
C LYS A 43 6.19 2.96 1.36
N ALA A 44 6.86 3.84 0.61
CA ALA A 44 7.19 5.20 1.07
C ALA A 44 5.94 6.00 1.48
N VAL A 45 4.88 5.98 0.65
CA VAL A 45 3.64 6.70 0.98
C VAL A 45 2.98 6.13 2.24
N LEU A 46 2.94 4.81 2.38
CA LEU A 46 2.38 4.16 3.56
C LEU A 46 3.20 4.45 4.82
N THR A 47 4.54 4.48 4.72
CA THR A 47 5.43 4.87 5.81
C THR A 47 5.11 6.28 6.29
N LEU A 48 4.97 7.26 5.39
CA LEU A 48 4.64 8.63 5.77
C LEU A 48 3.29 8.71 6.50
N ARG A 49 2.27 8.03 5.98
CA ARG A 49 0.93 8.02 6.59
C ARG A 49 0.89 7.28 7.92
N LEU A 50 1.69 6.23 8.09
CA LEU A 50 1.82 5.54 9.37
C LEU A 50 2.50 6.43 10.42
N VAL A 51 3.53 7.19 10.03
CA VAL A 51 4.17 8.17 10.92
C VAL A 51 3.19 9.25 11.36
N ASP A 52 2.28 9.69 10.49
CA ASP A 52 1.26 10.67 10.87
C ASP A 52 0.37 10.16 12.02
N ARG A 53 -0.05 8.89 11.96
CA ARG A 53 -0.79 8.25 13.07
C ARG A 53 0.05 8.06 14.32
N LEU A 54 1.32 7.69 14.16
CA LEU A 54 2.26 7.56 15.28
C LEU A 54 2.42 8.89 16.02
N MET A 55 2.53 10.01 15.30
CA MET A 55 2.65 11.34 15.90
C MET A 55 1.37 11.78 16.63
N GLU A 56 0.21 11.36 16.13
CA GLU A 56 -1.08 11.66 16.77
C GLU A 56 -1.27 10.90 18.09
N GLN A 57 -0.75 9.68 18.17
CA GLN A 57 -1.00 8.77 19.29
C GLN A 57 0.20 8.56 20.22
N ASP A 58 1.37 9.10 19.86
CA ASP A 58 2.64 8.99 20.59
C ASP A 58 3.09 7.53 20.85
N THR A 59 2.83 6.64 19.88
CA THR A 59 2.98 5.17 20.00
C THR A 59 4.44 4.70 20.20
N ILE A 60 5.44 5.49 19.78
CA ILE A 60 6.87 5.16 19.91
C ILE A 60 7.63 6.33 20.52
N ALA A 61 8.26 6.08 21.68
CA ALA A 61 9.17 7.02 22.29
C ALA A 61 10.54 6.96 21.60
N HIS A 62 10.84 7.95 20.76
CA HIS A 62 12.16 8.11 20.14
C HIS A 62 12.57 9.60 20.12
N THR A 63 13.79 9.88 20.57
CA THR A 63 14.31 11.26 20.75
C THR A 63 14.30 12.09 19.48
N TYR A 64 14.47 11.46 18.32
CA TYR A 64 14.34 12.16 17.04
C TYR A 64 12.88 12.48 16.72
N LEU A 65 11.97 11.52 16.90
CA LEU A 65 10.55 11.67 16.53
C LEU A 65 9.85 12.68 17.44
N SER A 66 10.23 12.73 18.72
CA SER A 66 9.67 13.68 19.68
C SER A 66 9.88 15.14 19.28
N LYS A 67 10.93 15.46 18.50
CA LYS A 67 11.19 16.81 17.96
C LYS A 67 10.10 17.26 16.96
N TYR A 68 9.27 16.35 16.45
CA TYR A 68 8.30 16.62 15.39
C TYR A 68 6.85 16.35 15.80
N ARG A 69 6.52 16.27 17.10
CA ARG A 69 5.14 16.06 17.57
C ARG A 69 4.17 17.11 17.05
N ASP A 70 4.59 18.38 17.04
CA ASP A 70 3.76 19.50 16.57
C ASP A 70 3.66 19.57 15.03
N SER A 71 4.32 18.67 14.31
CA SER A 71 4.30 18.63 12.85
C SER A 71 2.90 18.36 12.27
N LEU A 72 1.96 17.85 13.06
CA LEU A 72 0.55 17.70 12.65
C LEU A 72 -0.12 19.05 12.38
N SER A 73 0.38 20.14 12.97
CA SER A 73 -0.12 21.50 12.67
C SER A 73 0.08 21.91 11.20
N ARG A 74 0.93 21.19 10.43
CA ARG A 74 1.07 21.39 8.99
C ARG A 74 -0.23 21.17 8.22
N PHE A 75 -1.12 20.31 8.73
CA PHE A 75 -2.46 20.09 8.17
C PHE A 75 -3.43 21.24 8.43
N ARG A 76 -3.03 22.21 9.26
CA ARG A 76 -3.77 23.45 9.57
C ARG A 76 -3.11 24.68 8.94
N GLY A 77 -2.30 24.49 7.90
CA GLY A 77 -1.65 25.58 7.16
C GLY A 77 -0.35 26.11 7.77
N ASN A 78 0.19 25.50 8.83
CA ASN A 78 1.47 25.94 9.41
C ASN A 78 2.63 25.66 8.44
N ARG A 79 3.15 26.73 7.81
CA ARG A 79 4.24 26.64 6.82
C ARG A 79 5.57 26.18 7.41
N TYR A 80 5.90 26.62 8.63
CA TYR A 80 7.12 26.22 9.32
C TYR A 80 7.15 24.69 9.52
N TRP A 81 6.09 24.13 10.10
CA TRP A 81 5.99 22.69 10.32
C TRP A 81 5.86 21.89 9.04
N ARG A 82 5.22 22.45 7.99
CA ARG A 82 5.17 21.83 6.67
C ARG A 82 6.58 21.65 6.10
N GLU A 83 7.39 22.70 6.10
CA GLU A 83 8.75 22.67 5.56
C GLU A 83 9.67 21.79 6.41
N LYS A 84 9.64 22.00 7.72
CA LYS A 84 10.47 21.24 8.67
C LYS A 84 10.16 19.76 8.62
N TRP A 85 8.88 19.37 8.63
CA TRP A 85 8.49 17.96 8.49
C TRP A 85 8.96 17.39 7.16
N ARG A 86 8.80 18.12 6.05
CA ARG A 86 9.21 17.65 4.72
C ARG A 86 10.71 17.33 4.69
N VAL A 87 11.54 18.28 5.09
CA VAL A 87 13.00 18.17 4.97
C VAL A 87 13.58 17.24 6.01
N GLU A 88 13.18 17.39 7.27
CA GLU A 88 13.86 16.74 8.38
C GLU A 88 13.21 15.41 8.78
N LEU A 89 12.01 15.08 8.31
CA LEU A 89 11.36 13.79 8.64
C LEU A 89 10.88 13.04 7.39
N GLY A 90 10.14 13.70 6.51
CA GLY A 90 9.57 13.11 5.29
C GLY A 90 10.64 12.58 4.34
N ILE A 91 11.64 13.40 3.99
CA ILE A 91 12.77 12.96 3.14
C ILE A 91 13.51 11.77 3.77
N PRO A 92 13.95 11.81 5.05
CA PRO A 92 14.55 10.64 5.71
C PRO A 92 13.72 9.35 5.64
N LEU A 93 12.41 9.43 5.89
CA LEU A 93 11.50 8.29 5.83
C LEU A 93 11.38 7.72 4.41
N ILE A 94 11.26 8.60 3.41
CA ILE A 94 11.25 8.21 1.99
C ILE A 94 12.58 7.56 1.63
N THR A 95 13.70 8.15 2.03
CA THR A 95 15.04 7.60 1.79
C THR A 95 15.16 6.18 2.33
N VAL A 96 14.76 5.92 3.57
CA VAL A 96 14.77 4.56 4.13
C VAL A 96 13.84 3.63 3.35
N ALA A 97 12.63 4.07 3.02
CA ALA A 97 11.70 3.26 2.24
C ALA A 97 12.25 2.90 0.85
N LEU A 98 12.92 3.83 0.17
CA LEU A 98 13.50 3.58 -1.16
C LEU A 98 14.74 2.68 -1.09
N LEU A 99 15.58 2.87 -0.07
CA LEU A 99 16.91 2.27 -0.01
C LEU A 99 16.99 0.98 0.81
N GLN A 100 15.92 0.57 1.49
CA GLN A 100 15.96 -0.61 2.36
C GLN A 100 16.48 -1.89 1.69
N ASP A 101 16.26 -2.02 0.39
CA ASP A 101 16.64 -3.20 -0.40
C ASP A 101 17.74 -2.88 -1.44
N ILE A 102 18.44 -1.74 -1.31
CA ILE A 102 19.47 -1.34 -2.29
C ILE A 102 20.66 -2.31 -2.32
N GLY A 103 20.96 -2.97 -1.20
CA GLY A 103 22.00 -3.98 -1.11
C GLY A 103 21.78 -5.18 -2.05
N LEU A 104 20.54 -5.42 -2.48
CA LEU A 104 20.23 -6.43 -3.50
C LEU A 104 20.79 -6.10 -4.89
N GLN A 105 21.23 -4.87 -5.13
CA GLN A 105 21.89 -4.45 -6.37
C GLN A 105 23.39 -4.71 -6.37
N SER A 106 23.95 -5.23 -5.27
CA SER A 106 25.36 -5.61 -5.21
C SER A 106 25.66 -6.77 -6.16
N PRO A 107 26.87 -6.85 -6.75
CA PRO A 107 27.24 -7.97 -7.62
C PRO A 107 27.01 -9.34 -6.97
N ALA A 108 27.37 -9.49 -5.70
CA ALA A 108 27.19 -10.75 -4.97
C ALA A 108 25.70 -11.14 -4.81
N ALA A 109 24.82 -10.18 -4.51
CA ALA A 109 23.39 -10.44 -4.44
C ALA A 109 22.80 -10.77 -5.81
N LEU A 110 23.24 -10.08 -6.87
CA LEU A 110 22.82 -10.34 -8.24
C LEU A 110 23.25 -11.71 -8.73
N THR A 111 24.49 -12.15 -8.45
CA THR A 111 24.95 -13.50 -8.78
C THR A 111 24.10 -14.56 -8.08
N LEU A 112 23.75 -14.37 -6.81
CA LEU A 112 22.84 -15.28 -6.10
C LEU A 112 21.44 -15.30 -6.74
N LEU A 113 20.91 -14.12 -7.10
CA LEU A 113 19.59 -13.97 -7.70
C LEU A 113 19.50 -14.41 -9.16
N LYS A 114 20.56 -14.32 -9.95
CA LYS A 114 20.50 -14.56 -11.41
C LYS A 114 21.35 -15.76 -11.86
N GLY A 115 22.11 -16.36 -10.95
CA GLY A 115 23.14 -17.33 -11.31
C GLY A 115 24.40 -16.64 -11.84
N GLU A 116 25.49 -17.39 -11.94
CA GLU A 116 26.77 -16.87 -12.45
C GLU A 116 26.66 -16.40 -13.91
N ASN A 117 25.78 -17.05 -14.70
CA ASN A 117 25.58 -16.79 -16.12
C ASN A 117 24.33 -15.94 -16.43
N ASN A 118 23.63 -15.41 -15.42
CA ASN A 118 22.36 -14.70 -15.55
C ASN A 118 21.20 -15.52 -16.17
N ASP A 119 21.22 -16.83 -15.97
CA ASP A 119 20.26 -17.80 -16.51
C ASP A 119 19.10 -18.13 -15.55
N LEU A 120 19.21 -17.76 -14.27
CA LEU A 120 18.17 -18.01 -13.28
C LEU A 120 17.17 -16.85 -13.17
N ASP A 121 15.90 -17.20 -12.96
CA ASP A 121 14.86 -16.21 -12.64
C ASP A 121 15.09 -15.61 -11.25
N GLU A 122 15.26 -14.29 -11.19
CA GLU A 122 15.46 -13.51 -9.96
C GLU A 122 14.26 -13.55 -9.00
N PHE A 123 13.08 -13.95 -9.48
CA PHE A 123 11.86 -14.09 -8.67
C PHE A 123 11.57 -15.53 -8.23
N ARG A 124 12.44 -16.49 -8.57
CA ARG A 124 12.28 -17.89 -8.16
C ARG A 124 12.26 -18.04 -6.64
N LEU A 125 11.71 -19.16 -6.19
CA LEU A 125 11.81 -19.54 -4.79
C LEU A 125 13.27 -19.89 -4.45
N LEU A 126 13.86 -19.12 -3.53
CA LEU A 126 15.18 -19.42 -2.97
C LEU A 126 15.08 -20.42 -1.83
N GLU A 127 16.05 -21.33 -1.79
CA GLU A 127 16.29 -22.22 -0.66
C GLU A 127 16.58 -21.44 0.62
N GLU A 128 16.43 -22.09 1.78
CA GLU A 128 16.58 -21.41 3.07
C GLU A 128 18.00 -20.84 3.28
N SER A 129 19.04 -21.57 2.88
CA SER A 129 20.44 -21.14 2.92
C SER A 129 20.67 -19.90 2.06
N GLN A 130 20.29 -19.97 0.77
CA GLN A 130 20.38 -18.88 -0.19
C GLN A 130 19.61 -17.64 0.29
N ARG A 131 18.43 -17.83 0.86
CA ARG A 131 17.63 -16.73 1.43
C ARG A 131 18.34 -16.06 2.60
N LYS A 132 18.92 -16.83 3.53
CA LYS A 132 19.68 -16.29 4.66
C LYS A 132 20.88 -15.49 4.18
N ASP A 133 21.59 -15.98 3.17
CA ASP A 133 22.77 -15.28 2.64
C ASP A 133 22.38 -14.02 1.86
N LEU A 134 21.30 -14.06 1.07
CA LEU A 134 20.76 -12.87 0.40
C LEU A 134 20.35 -11.79 1.41
N LEU A 135 19.73 -12.17 2.54
CA LEU A 135 19.36 -11.24 3.61
C LEU A 135 20.60 -10.59 4.26
N LYS A 136 21.67 -11.36 4.50
CA LYS A 136 22.94 -10.83 5.02
C LYS A 136 23.59 -9.86 4.03
N LEU A 137 23.63 -10.21 2.74
CA LEU A 137 24.17 -9.36 1.68
C LEU A 137 23.37 -8.05 1.58
N ASN A 138 22.04 -8.14 1.56
CA ASN A 138 21.17 -6.97 1.54
C ASN A 138 21.46 -6.06 2.73
N TYR A 139 21.47 -6.60 3.95
CA TYR A 139 21.77 -5.81 5.15
C TYR A 139 23.14 -5.14 5.06
N HIS A 140 24.19 -5.91 4.74
CA HIS A 140 25.56 -5.40 4.68
C HIS A 140 25.71 -4.26 3.67
N PHE A 141 25.31 -4.49 2.42
CA PHE A 141 25.49 -3.50 1.35
C PHE A 141 24.52 -2.32 1.47
N THR A 142 23.32 -2.51 2.00
CA THR A 142 22.41 -1.40 2.32
C THR A 142 23.00 -0.50 3.40
N MET A 143 23.50 -1.07 4.50
CA MET A 143 24.11 -0.26 5.58
C MET A 143 25.38 0.45 5.10
N LYS A 144 26.21 -0.21 4.29
CA LYS A 144 27.38 0.42 3.67
C LYS A 144 26.98 1.61 2.79
N TYR A 145 26.01 1.42 1.91
CA TYR A 145 25.53 2.50 1.02
C TYR A 145 24.95 3.68 1.81
N VAL A 146 24.16 3.41 2.85
CA VAL A 146 23.54 4.47 3.67
C VAL A 146 24.57 5.23 4.51
N SER A 147 25.58 4.56 5.05
CA SER A 147 26.59 5.19 5.93
C SER A 147 27.73 5.88 5.16
N GLU A 148 28.16 5.29 4.04
CA GLU A 148 29.33 5.76 3.28
C GLU A 148 28.96 6.41 1.93
N GLY A 149 27.82 6.04 1.34
CA GLY A 149 27.47 6.39 -0.04
C GLY A 149 26.61 7.65 -0.21
N LEU A 150 25.74 8.00 0.75
CA LEU A 150 24.82 9.14 0.60
C LEU A 150 25.48 10.51 0.85
N GLY A 151 26.47 10.58 1.74
CA GLY A 151 27.14 11.83 2.12
C GLY A 151 26.21 12.89 2.72
N ILE A 152 26.76 14.08 2.95
CA ILE A 152 25.99 15.29 3.30
C ILE A 152 26.08 16.24 2.10
N PRO A 153 24.95 16.81 1.61
CA PRO A 153 24.99 17.78 0.52
C PRO A 153 25.84 19.00 0.87
N ALA A 154 26.45 19.63 -0.14
CA ALA A 154 27.20 20.87 0.08
C ALA A 154 26.24 22.02 0.48
N TYR A 155 26.61 22.76 1.52
CA TYR A 155 25.89 23.99 1.88
C TYR A 155 26.17 25.09 0.85
N ILE A 156 25.11 25.80 0.44
CA ILE A 156 25.20 26.94 -0.48
C ILE A 156 24.75 28.18 0.29
N GLY A 157 25.70 29.10 0.53
CA GLY A 157 25.46 30.34 1.26
C GLY A 157 26.73 30.86 1.91
N ASN A 158 26.67 32.07 2.46
CA ASN A 158 27.84 32.77 3.00
C ASN A 158 27.77 32.98 4.52
N VAL A 159 26.72 32.47 5.18
CA VAL A 159 26.50 32.66 6.63
C VAL A 159 26.98 31.43 7.39
N ARG A 160 27.93 31.62 8.30
CA ARG A 160 28.56 30.52 9.05
C ARG A 160 27.56 29.80 9.94
N GLU A 161 26.70 30.54 10.64
CA GLU A 161 25.70 29.99 11.56
C GLU A 161 24.66 29.16 10.80
N GLU A 162 24.29 29.58 9.59
CA GLU A 162 23.39 28.81 8.72
C GLU A 162 24.05 27.53 8.23
N ARG A 163 25.32 27.60 7.81
CA ARG A 163 26.10 26.42 7.43
C ARG A 163 26.16 25.40 8.57
N ASP A 164 26.49 25.86 9.77
CA ASP A 164 26.68 24.99 10.93
C ASP A 164 25.34 24.33 11.34
N ARG A 165 24.22 25.08 11.30
CA ARG A 165 22.87 24.52 11.46
C ARG A 165 22.52 23.51 10.38
N PHE A 166 22.77 23.83 9.11
CA PHE A 166 22.51 22.96 7.97
C PHE A 166 23.24 21.62 8.12
N ILE A 167 24.54 21.66 8.45
CA ILE A 167 25.35 20.46 8.66
C ILE A 167 24.79 19.64 9.83
N GLN A 168 24.43 20.28 10.95
CA GLN A 168 23.89 19.56 12.11
C GLN A 168 22.55 18.88 11.78
N THR A 169 21.64 19.57 11.10
CA THR A 169 20.35 19.00 10.67
C THR A 169 20.54 17.77 9.78
N HIS A 170 21.48 17.81 8.83
CA HIS A 170 21.76 16.66 7.96
C HIS A 170 22.45 15.51 8.70
N LYS A 171 23.32 15.80 9.68
CA LYS A 171 23.93 14.77 10.54
C LYS A 171 22.89 14.06 11.41
N ASP A 172 21.98 14.82 12.02
CA ASP A 172 20.86 14.29 12.80
C ASP A 172 19.96 13.41 11.93
N ALA A 173 19.60 13.88 10.74
CA ALA A 173 18.78 13.13 9.78
C ALA A 173 19.49 11.84 9.28
N SER A 174 20.78 11.91 8.96
CA SER A 174 21.58 10.74 8.56
C SER A 174 21.66 9.71 9.69
N SER A 175 21.87 10.16 10.92
CA SER A 175 21.87 9.28 12.11
C SER A 175 20.51 8.61 12.30
N PHE A 176 19.42 9.36 12.10
CA PHE A 176 18.07 8.81 12.13
C PHE A 176 17.81 7.77 11.04
N ILE A 177 18.22 8.03 9.79
CA ILE A 177 18.13 7.09 8.67
C ILE A 177 18.87 5.78 9.00
N GLN A 178 20.10 5.87 9.51
CA GLN A 178 20.90 4.70 9.88
C GLN A 178 20.26 3.89 11.02
N ALA A 179 19.74 4.57 12.04
CA ALA A 179 19.05 3.93 13.16
C ALA A 179 17.77 3.21 12.70
N LEU A 180 16.94 3.90 11.91
CA LEU A 180 15.69 3.36 11.37
C LEU A 180 15.96 2.17 10.44
N MET A 181 16.96 2.27 9.56
CA MET A 181 17.37 1.19 8.65
C MET A 181 17.82 -0.04 9.44
N LYS A 182 18.76 0.14 10.38
CA LYS A 182 19.29 -0.94 11.23
C LYS A 182 18.18 -1.64 12.01
N ASP A 183 17.26 -0.88 12.60
CA ASP A 183 16.16 -1.44 13.36
C ASP A 183 15.09 -2.09 12.47
N ALA A 184 14.94 -1.69 11.20
CA ALA A 184 14.03 -2.38 10.28
C ALA A 184 14.47 -3.82 10.00
N PHE A 185 15.78 -4.08 9.97
CA PHE A 185 16.34 -5.43 9.84
C PHE A 185 16.33 -6.22 11.16
N LEU A 186 16.62 -5.57 12.29
CA LEU A 186 16.83 -6.26 13.58
C LEU A 186 15.61 -6.27 14.51
N SER A 187 14.68 -5.32 14.33
CA SER A 187 13.44 -5.13 15.10
C SER A 187 13.62 -5.14 16.62
N LYS A 188 14.57 -4.35 17.13
CA LYS A 188 14.90 -4.29 18.57
C LYS A 188 14.14 -3.20 19.31
N THR A 189 13.98 -2.02 18.70
CA THR A 189 13.43 -0.84 19.37
C THR A 189 11.99 -0.52 18.98
N GLY A 190 11.47 -1.18 17.93
CA GLY A 190 10.17 -0.89 17.34
C GLY A 190 10.19 0.28 16.34
N LEU A 191 11.25 1.11 16.35
CA LEU A 191 11.42 2.22 15.39
C LEU A 191 11.39 1.72 13.94
N GLY A 192 12.10 0.63 13.64
CA GLY A 192 12.17 0.04 12.31
C GLY A 192 10.83 -0.45 11.77
N GLU A 193 9.85 -0.68 12.64
CA GLU A 193 8.54 -1.18 12.26
C GLU A 193 7.70 -0.16 11.50
N ILE A 194 8.03 1.14 11.66
CA ILE A 194 7.49 2.25 10.86
C ILE A 194 7.66 2.00 9.36
N VAL A 195 8.71 1.28 8.96
CA VAL A 195 8.98 0.91 7.56
C VAL A 195 8.67 -0.57 7.30
N LYS A 196 8.95 -1.45 8.26
CA LYS A 196 8.75 -2.91 8.13
C LYS A 196 7.29 -3.29 7.94
N ILE A 197 6.35 -2.65 8.66
CA ILE A 197 4.91 -2.94 8.51
C ILE A 197 4.43 -2.57 7.09
N PRO A 198 4.66 -1.34 6.60
CA PRO A 198 4.42 -1.01 5.20
C PRO A 198 5.12 -1.95 4.21
N GLN A 199 6.35 -2.39 4.48
CA GLN A 199 7.09 -3.33 3.62
C GLN A 199 6.38 -4.69 3.51
N ILE A 200 5.96 -5.26 4.64
CA ILE A 200 5.21 -6.54 4.67
C ILE A 200 3.94 -6.40 3.84
N TYR A 201 3.14 -5.36 4.10
CA TYR A 201 1.91 -5.12 3.34
C TYR A 201 2.17 -4.97 1.83
N THR A 202 3.16 -4.15 1.48
CA THR A 202 3.53 -3.87 0.10
C THR A 202 4.03 -5.13 -0.63
N SER A 203 4.68 -6.06 0.08
CA SER A 203 5.10 -7.35 -0.48
C SER A 203 3.94 -8.27 -0.85
N ILE A 204 2.76 -8.06 -0.24
CA ILE A 204 1.53 -8.79 -0.53
C ILE A 204 0.82 -8.11 -1.71
N VAL A 205 0.63 -6.78 -1.64
CA VAL A 205 0.00 -5.98 -2.70
C VAL A 205 0.72 -6.12 -4.04
N PHE A 206 2.05 -6.08 -4.02
CA PHE A 206 2.90 -6.23 -5.19
C PHE A 206 3.75 -7.50 -5.10
N SER A 207 3.13 -8.65 -4.86
CA SER A 207 3.88 -9.92 -4.84
C SER A 207 4.57 -10.19 -6.17
N THR A 208 5.79 -10.72 -6.11
CA THR A 208 6.56 -11.15 -7.31
C THR A 208 6.49 -12.67 -7.51
N LYS A 209 5.70 -13.38 -6.70
CA LYS A 209 5.53 -14.83 -6.83
C LYS A 209 4.71 -15.18 -8.06
N THR A 210 5.00 -16.32 -8.67
CA THR A 210 4.32 -16.83 -9.86
C THR A 210 2.83 -17.11 -9.65
N ASP A 211 2.42 -17.45 -8.42
CA ASP A 211 1.04 -17.72 -8.01
C ASP A 211 0.27 -16.46 -7.56
N TYR A 212 0.78 -15.27 -7.87
CA TYR A 212 0.16 -14.01 -7.46
C TYR A 212 -1.30 -13.93 -7.96
N SER A 213 -2.21 -13.58 -7.03
CA SER A 213 -3.61 -13.32 -7.36
C SER A 213 -4.15 -12.18 -6.50
N ARG A 214 -4.82 -11.23 -7.15
CA ARG A 214 -5.47 -10.11 -6.46
C ARG A 214 -6.54 -10.56 -5.47
N LYS A 215 -7.20 -11.70 -5.72
CA LYS A 215 -8.18 -12.33 -4.81
C LYS A 215 -7.65 -12.51 -3.38
N SER A 216 -6.34 -12.71 -3.24
CA SER A 216 -5.68 -12.92 -1.94
C SER A 216 -5.34 -11.64 -1.20
N LEU A 217 -5.35 -10.47 -1.85
CA LEU A 217 -4.90 -9.21 -1.26
C LEU A 217 -5.63 -8.83 0.02
N PRO A 218 -6.96 -9.04 0.15
CA PRO A 218 -7.63 -8.69 1.38
C PRO A 218 -7.26 -9.57 2.57
N LYS A 219 -6.47 -10.63 2.37
CA LYS A 219 -5.89 -11.43 3.45
C LYS A 219 -4.56 -10.84 3.95
N GLY A 220 -4.03 -9.79 3.33
CA GLY A 220 -2.72 -9.23 3.67
C GLY A 220 -2.62 -8.70 5.10
N TYR A 221 -3.71 -8.13 5.62
CA TYR A 221 -3.76 -7.67 7.02
C TYR A 221 -3.60 -8.82 8.03
N LEU A 222 -4.02 -10.04 7.69
CA LEU A 222 -3.95 -11.20 8.60
C LEU A 222 -2.50 -11.52 8.97
N LEU A 223 -1.56 -11.37 8.02
CA LEU A 223 -0.15 -11.58 8.30
C LEU A 223 0.37 -10.56 9.32
N ILE A 224 0.00 -9.29 9.16
CA ILE A 224 0.40 -8.21 10.07
C ILE A 224 -0.21 -8.45 11.47
N GLU A 225 -1.50 -8.79 11.55
CA GLU A 225 -2.13 -9.14 12.81
C GLU A 225 -1.49 -10.34 13.49
N GLN A 226 -1.18 -11.40 12.73
CA GLN A 226 -0.56 -12.61 13.27
C GLN A 226 0.84 -12.32 13.81
N LEU A 227 1.64 -11.54 13.08
CA LEU A 227 2.96 -11.12 13.53
C LEU A 227 2.87 -10.26 14.79
N ALA A 228 1.91 -9.34 14.86
CA ALA A 228 1.63 -8.55 16.06
C ALA A 228 1.18 -9.41 17.26
N LYS A 229 0.28 -10.38 17.04
CA LYS A 229 -0.18 -11.33 18.07
C LYS A 229 0.97 -12.17 18.62
N LYS A 230 1.90 -12.58 17.77
CA LYS A 230 3.12 -13.33 18.14
C LYS A 230 4.23 -12.45 18.75
N GLY A 231 4.02 -11.13 18.88
CA GLY A 231 5.01 -10.20 19.42
C GLY A 231 6.18 -9.89 18.48
N ALA A 232 6.08 -10.27 17.20
CA ALA A 232 7.10 -9.96 16.18
C ALA A 232 6.96 -8.53 15.60
N LEU A 233 5.83 -7.86 15.90
CA LEU A 233 5.54 -6.47 15.60
C LEU A 233 4.83 -5.82 16.79
N ASN A 234 5.01 -4.52 16.97
CA ASN A 234 4.26 -3.69 17.90
C ASN A 234 2.78 -3.74 17.56
N LYS A 235 1.98 -4.17 18.53
CA LYS A 235 0.53 -4.38 18.37
C LYS A 235 -0.20 -3.10 18.00
N LYS A 236 0.15 -1.99 18.64
CA LYS A 236 -0.53 -0.70 18.43
C LYS A 236 -0.22 -0.13 17.05
N LEU A 237 1.05 -0.20 16.63
CA LEU A 237 1.46 0.27 15.31
C LEU A 237 0.85 -0.60 14.19
N ALA A 238 0.76 -1.92 14.40
CA ALA A 238 0.07 -2.83 13.49
C ALA A 238 -1.43 -2.50 13.38
N GLU A 239 -2.10 -2.22 14.49
CA GLU A 239 -3.50 -1.79 14.52
C GLU A 239 -3.69 -0.43 13.80
N ASP A 240 -2.84 0.55 14.07
CA ASP A 240 -2.87 1.86 13.42
C ASP A 240 -2.70 1.74 11.90
N PHE A 241 -1.82 0.84 11.46
CA PHE A 241 -1.63 0.54 10.05
C PHE A 241 -2.88 -0.11 9.43
N ILE A 242 -3.50 -1.08 10.09
CA ILE A 242 -4.72 -1.73 9.59
C ILE A 242 -5.87 -0.72 9.51
N ASN A 243 -6.01 0.15 10.50
CA ASN A 243 -7.01 1.22 10.50
C ASN A 243 -6.73 2.30 9.44
N LEU A 244 -5.46 2.47 9.03
CA LEU A 244 -5.08 3.35 7.93
C LEU A 244 -5.48 2.79 6.56
N VAL A 245 -5.16 1.53 6.27
CA VAL A 245 -5.34 0.97 4.91
C VAL A 245 -6.64 0.21 4.70
N GLY A 246 -7.23 -0.34 5.78
CA GLY A 246 -8.36 -1.27 5.72
C GLY A 246 -7.96 -2.68 5.25
N TYR A 247 -8.94 -3.54 5.06
CA TYR A 247 -8.69 -4.89 4.54
C TYR A 247 -8.47 -4.87 3.03
N PHE A 248 -9.04 -3.92 2.31
CA PHE A 248 -9.00 -3.87 0.85
C PHE A 248 -8.06 -2.75 0.41
N PRO A 249 -6.95 -3.05 -0.31
CA PRO A 249 -6.03 -2.03 -0.79
C PRO A 249 -6.70 -1.03 -1.74
N GLN A 250 -6.19 0.20 -1.79
CA GLN A 250 -6.63 1.20 -2.77
C GLN A 250 -6.40 0.67 -4.19
N GLY A 251 -7.38 0.80 -5.06
CA GLY A 251 -7.40 0.21 -6.40
C GLY A 251 -7.97 -1.22 -6.47
N PHE A 252 -8.31 -1.84 -5.33
CA PHE A 252 -8.96 -3.16 -5.32
C PHE A 252 -10.41 -3.10 -5.84
N GLY A 253 -10.82 -4.13 -6.59
CA GLY A 253 -12.17 -4.24 -7.13
C GLY A 253 -13.13 -4.95 -6.18
N ILE A 254 -14.14 -4.24 -5.69
CA ILE A 254 -15.21 -4.77 -4.85
C ILE A 254 -16.41 -5.11 -5.72
N THR A 255 -16.95 -6.31 -5.52
CA THR A 255 -18.29 -6.69 -5.97
C THR A 255 -19.23 -6.63 -4.77
N TYR A 256 -20.43 -6.07 -4.93
CA TYR A 256 -21.36 -5.87 -3.83
C TYR A 256 -22.82 -5.95 -4.26
N ILE A 257 -23.71 -6.19 -3.30
CA ILE A 257 -25.17 -6.19 -3.50
C ILE A 257 -25.67 -4.75 -3.28
N PRO A 258 -26.17 -4.05 -4.32
CA PRO A 258 -26.65 -2.68 -4.17
C PRO A 258 -28.01 -2.65 -3.48
N LEU A 259 -28.35 -1.50 -2.89
CA LEU A 259 -29.68 -1.23 -2.35
C LEU A 259 -30.56 -0.53 -3.39
N ASN A 260 -31.87 -0.71 -3.30
CA ASN A 260 -32.87 0.12 -3.98
C ASN A 260 -33.18 1.38 -3.15
N GLU A 261 -34.05 2.24 -3.68
CA GLU A 261 -34.45 3.51 -3.04
C GLU A 261 -35.13 3.30 -1.67
N ASN A 262 -35.74 2.12 -1.46
CA ASN A 262 -36.37 1.72 -0.20
C ASN A 262 -35.37 1.06 0.77
N GLY A 263 -34.08 1.04 0.47
CA GLY A 263 -33.04 0.41 1.29
C GLY A 263 -33.04 -1.12 1.25
N GLN A 264 -33.78 -1.74 0.32
CA GLN A 264 -33.82 -3.20 0.15
C GLN A 264 -32.73 -3.65 -0.82
N GLU A 265 -32.13 -4.80 -0.54
CA GLU A 265 -31.11 -5.40 -1.41
C GLU A 265 -31.70 -5.78 -2.78
N LYS A 266 -31.00 -5.46 -3.85
CA LYS A 266 -31.37 -5.91 -5.20
C LYS A 266 -30.86 -7.32 -5.45
N GLU A 267 -31.53 -8.03 -6.36
CA GLU A 267 -31.16 -9.37 -6.82
C GLU A 267 -30.04 -9.35 -7.87
N GLN A 268 -29.06 -8.48 -7.69
CA GLN A 268 -27.93 -8.33 -8.60
C GLN A 268 -26.67 -7.93 -7.84
N TYR A 269 -25.52 -7.95 -8.52
CA TYR A 269 -24.31 -7.33 -8.02
C TYR A 269 -23.91 -6.12 -8.85
N GLU A 270 -23.11 -5.25 -8.23
CA GLU A 270 -22.46 -4.12 -8.87
C GLU A 270 -20.97 -4.13 -8.50
N CYS A 271 -20.19 -3.35 -9.24
CA CYS A 271 -18.76 -3.21 -9.11
C CYS A 271 -18.39 -1.81 -8.59
N ALA A 272 -17.41 -1.78 -7.70
CA ALA A 272 -16.83 -0.56 -7.15
C ALA A 272 -15.30 -0.70 -7.02
N ILE A 273 -14.59 0.41 -6.96
CA ILE A 273 -13.12 0.45 -6.76
C ILE A 273 -12.82 1.11 -5.44
N VAL A 274 -11.95 0.53 -4.61
CA VAL A 274 -11.48 1.18 -3.37
C VAL A 274 -10.68 2.43 -3.69
N VAL A 275 -11.13 3.60 -3.21
CA VAL A 275 -10.49 4.89 -3.49
C VAL A 275 -10.09 5.68 -2.25
N GLY A 276 -10.56 5.30 -1.06
CA GLY A 276 -10.24 5.99 0.19
C GLY A 276 -9.23 5.25 1.06
N LEU A 277 -8.57 6.02 1.93
CA LEU A 277 -7.84 5.54 3.11
C LEU A 277 -8.65 5.84 4.38
N ASN A 278 -8.23 5.27 5.51
CA ASN A 278 -8.85 5.45 6.82
C ASN A 278 -10.35 5.08 6.84
N PRO A 279 -10.72 3.86 6.44
CA PRO A 279 -12.10 3.42 6.59
C PRO A 279 -12.48 3.39 8.08
N GLN A 280 -13.72 3.76 8.40
CA GLN A 280 -14.24 3.71 9.77
C GLN A 280 -14.17 2.30 10.37
N LYS A 281 -14.43 1.28 9.53
CA LYS A 281 -14.18 -0.13 9.86
C LYS A 281 -13.30 -0.75 8.78
N PRO A 282 -12.25 -1.51 9.12
CA PRO A 282 -11.34 -2.09 8.13
C PRO A 282 -12.03 -2.95 7.06
N ALA A 283 -13.16 -3.60 7.40
CA ALA A 283 -13.94 -4.44 6.49
C ALA A 283 -14.91 -3.67 5.57
N GLU A 284 -15.06 -2.35 5.75
CA GLU A 284 -16.05 -1.51 5.07
C GLU A 284 -15.31 -0.40 4.28
N PRO A 285 -14.81 -0.72 3.07
CA PRO A 285 -13.97 0.20 2.32
C PRO A 285 -14.77 1.38 1.75
N ILE A 286 -14.07 2.51 1.58
CA ILE A 286 -14.55 3.68 0.87
C ILE A 286 -14.28 3.45 -0.63
N CYS A 287 -15.35 3.34 -1.42
CA CYS A 287 -15.28 2.96 -2.82
C CYS A 287 -15.91 3.99 -3.75
N LYS A 288 -15.42 4.06 -5.00
CA LYS A 288 -16.09 4.71 -6.12
C LYS A 288 -16.94 3.66 -6.82
N ILE A 289 -18.23 3.91 -6.95
CA ILE A 289 -19.11 3.03 -7.72
C ILE A 289 -18.78 3.16 -9.21
N VAL A 290 -18.62 2.04 -9.90
CA VAL A 290 -18.25 2.04 -11.33
C VAL A 290 -19.25 1.31 -12.21
N THR A 291 -20.24 0.61 -11.63
CA THR A 291 -21.40 0.12 -12.38
C THR A 291 -22.71 0.52 -11.74
N ARG A 292 -23.74 0.68 -12.56
CA ARG A 292 -25.13 0.81 -12.13
C ARG A 292 -26.02 0.08 -13.11
N ASN A 293 -26.90 -0.78 -12.60
CA ASN A 293 -27.66 -1.74 -13.39
C ASN A 293 -26.74 -2.50 -14.36
N GLN A 294 -25.57 -2.94 -13.85
CA GLN A 294 -24.56 -3.72 -14.58
C GLN A 294 -23.95 -3.02 -15.79
N LYS A 295 -24.10 -1.71 -15.92
CA LYS A 295 -23.43 -0.92 -16.95
C LYS A 295 -22.36 -0.06 -16.33
N TYR A 296 -21.19 -0.02 -16.97
CA TYR A 296 -20.09 0.83 -16.54
C TYR A 296 -20.47 2.31 -16.58
N ILE A 297 -20.16 3.02 -15.50
CA ILE A 297 -20.40 4.45 -15.34
C ILE A 297 -19.10 5.16 -14.97
N THR A 298 -18.94 6.41 -15.43
CA THR A 298 -17.77 7.25 -15.10
C THR A 298 -18.03 8.17 -13.90
N GLY A 299 -19.30 8.52 -13.64
CA GLY A 299 -19.70 9.52 -12.64
C GLY A 299 -20.27 8.95 -11.33
N GLY A 300 -19.93 7.71 -10.96
CA GLY A 300 -20.50 7.09 -9.77
C GLY A 300 -20.19 7.85 -8.47
N GLN A 301 -21.00 7.67 -7.44
CA GLN A 301 -20.76 8.29 -6.14
C GLN A 301 -19.68 7.55 -5.35
N GLN A 302 -19.07 8.26 -4.40
CA GLN A 302 -18.20 7.63 -3.41
C GLN A 302 -19.08 7.15 -2.27
N GLU A 303 -19.00 5.86 -1.97
CA GLU A 303 -19.85 5.20 -0.97
C GLU A 303 -19.02 4.25 -0.11
N VAL A 304 -19.47 4.02 1.12
CA VAL A 304 -18.90 2.99 1.98
C VAL A 304 -19.64 1.69 1.71
N ILE A 305 -18.94 0.67 1.23
CA ILE A 305 -19.54 -0.65 1.03
C ILE A 305 -19.52 -1.40 2.36
N VAL A 306 -20.69 -1.54 2.98
CA VAL A 306 -20.82 -2.24 4.26
C VAL A 306 -20.51 -3.74 4.11
N LYS A 307 -20.03 -4.35 5.20
CA LYS A 307 -19.60 -5.76 5.22
C LYS A 307 -20.70 -6.72 4.78
N SER A 308 -21.97 -6.42 5.09
CA SER A 308 -23.13 -7.23 4.71
C SER A 308 -23.45 -7.19 3.22
N GLN A 309 -23.00 -6.19 2.47
CA GLN A 309 -23.22 -6.08 1.02
C GLN A 309 -22.04 -6.63 0.22
N ASN A 310 -20.83 -6.59 0.78
CA ASN A 310 -19.60 -6.93 0.09
C ASN A 310 -19.50 -8.44 -0.22
N LEU A 311 -19.47 -8.78 -1.51
CA LEU A 311 -19.45 -10.16 -1.99
C LEU A 311 -18.09 -10.84 -1.82
N TYR A 312 -17.06 -10.16 -1.32
CA TYR A 312 -15.83 -10.82 -0.86
C TYR A 312 -16.12 -11.78 0.30
N PHE A 313 -17.10 -11.45 1.15
CA PHE A 313 -17.50 -12.31 2.26
C PHE A 313 -18.41 -13.45 1.78
N PRO A 314 -18.05 -14.73 2.03
CA PRO A 314 -18.78 -15.88 1.47
C PRO A 314 -20.26 -15.94 1.83
N ALA A 315 -20.65 -15.45 3.01
CA ALA A 315 -22.04 -15.44 3.45
C ALA A 315 -22.95 -14.64 2.49
N ASN A 316 -22.46 -13.52 1.97
CA ASN A 316 -23.23 -12.64 1.09
C ASN A 316 -23.40 -13.24 -0.31
N ARG A 317 -22.37 -13.94 -0.82
CA ARG A 317 -22.48 -14.69 -2.09
C ARG A 317 -23.53 -15.79 -1.98
N LYS A 318 -23.50 -16.58 -0.91
CA LYS A 318 -24.50 -17.63 -0.66
C LYS A 318 -25.92 -17.06 -0.60
N ARG A 319 -26.09 -15.87 -0.02
CA ARG A 319 -27.38 -15.19 0.02
C ARG A 319 -27.84 -14.78 -1.38
N LEU A 320 -27.00 -14.18 -2.21
CA LEU A 320 -27.36 -13.78 -3.58
C LEU A 320 -27.63 -15.00 -4.50
N MET A 321 -26.89 -16.10 -4.36
CA MET A 321 -27.13 -17.34 -5.14
C MET A 321 -28.50 -17.96 -4.91
N ARG A 322 -29.07 -17.81 -3.70
CA ARG A 322 -30.40 -18.34 -3.36
C ARG A 322 -31.54 -17.60 -4.07
N VAL A 323 -31.27 -16.40 -4.59
CA VAL A 323 -32.30 -15.46 -5.04
C VAL A 323 -32.60 -15.61 -6.54
N GLY A 324 -31.74 -16.26 -7.34
CA GLY A 324 -32.13 -16.63 -8.71
C GLY A 324 -30.97 -17.07 -9.61
N LYS A 325 -30.79 -18.40 -9.77
CA LYS A 325 -29.76 -18.99 -10.63
C LYS A 325 -29.90 -18.58 -12.11
N GLU A 326 -31.13 -18.49 -12.60
CA GLU A 326 -31.45 -18.10 -13.99
C GLU A 326 -31.07 -16.64 -14.28
N ARG A 327 -31.46 -15.72 -13.39
CA ARG A 327 -31.14 -14.29 -13.50
C ARG A 327 -29.63 -14.05 -13.42
N LEU A 328 -28.92 -14.72 -12.50
CA LEU A 328 -27.46 -14.62 -12.38
C LEU A 328 -26.72 -15.09 -13.64
N THR A 329 -27.26 -16.10 -14.32
CA THR A 329 -26.68 -16.61 -15.57
C THR A 329 -26.80 -15.59 -16.71
N GLU A 330 -27.94 -14.90 -16.80
CA GLU A 330 -28.15 -13.80 -17.76
C GLU A 330 -27.15 -12.65 -17.53
N ILE A 331 -26.95 -12.25 -16.28
CA ILE A 331 -26.07 -11.14 -15.88
C ILE A 331 -24.62 -11.38 -16.30
N MET A 332 -24.10 -12.60 -16.08
CA MET A 332 -22.69 -12.93 -16.38
C MET A 332 -22.39 -12.90 -17.88
N SER A 333 -23.37 -13.24 -18.72
CA SER A 333 -23.24 -13.18 -20.18
C SER A 333 -23.04 -11.75 -20.72
N GLN A 334 -23.49 -10.74 -19.97
CA GLN A 334 -23.41 -9.33 -20.39
C GLN A 334 -22.12 -8.63 -19.93
N LEU A 335 -21.48 -9.15 -18.87
CA LEU A 335 -20.35 -8.49 -18.19
C LEU A 335 -18.98 -9.11 -18.51
N SER A 336 -18.93 -10.36 -18.96
CA SER A 336 -17.68 -11.08 -19.24
C SER A 336 -17.68 -11.71 -20.62
N SER A 337 -16.61 -11.50 -21.38
CA SER A 337 -16.44 -12.08 -22.72
C SER A 337 -16.04 -13.56 -22.73
N ASN A 338 -15.76 -14.18 -21.57
CA ASN A 338 -15.17 -15.54 -21.46
C ASN A 338 -16.00 -16.50 -20.56
N PHE A 339 -17.32 -16.53 -20.68
CA PHE A 339 -18.20 -17.34 -19.80
C PHE A 339 -18.30 -18.84 -20.22
N THR A 340 -18.27 -19.77 -19.25
CA THR A 340 -18.62 -21.19 -19.43
C THR A 340 -19.60 -21.69 -18.33
N PRO A 341 -20.55 -22.61 -18.64
CA PRO A 341 -21.67 -22.96 -17.73
C PRO A 341 -21.32 -23.83 -16.49
N ASP A 342 -20.16 -24.48 -16.45
CA ASP A 342 -19.81 -25.46 -15.40
C ASP A 342 -19.29 -24.83 -14.09
N ALA A 343 -19.20 -23.51 -14.04
CA ALA A 343 -18.56 -22.77 -12.96
C ALA A 343 -19.61 -22.11 -12.03
N ILE A 344 -20.51 -22.90 -11.45
CA ILE A 344 -21.65 -22.38 -10.65
C ILE A 344 -21.19 -21.61 -9.39
N ASP A 345 -20.08 -22.00 -8.76
CA ASP A 345 -19.45 -21.24 -7.66
C ASP A 345 -18.70 -19.97 -8.16
N ASP A 346 -18.45 -19.85 -9.47
CA ASP A 346 -17.89 -18.68 -10.13
C ASP A 346 -18.97 -17.72 -10.70
N LEU A 347 -20.26 -18.05 -10.56
CA LEU A 347 -21.38 -17.19 -11.02
C LEU A 347 -21.41 -15.82 -10.33
N ILE A 348 -20.89 -15.73 -9.10
CA ILE A 348 -20.87 -14.48 -8.34
C ILE A 348 -19.42 -14.16 -7.94
N PRO A 349 -18.75 -13.25 -8.66
CA PRO A 349 -17.36 -12.93 -8.39
C PRO A 349 -17.19 -12.38 -6.97
N SER A 350 -16.21 -12.89 -6.22
CA SER A 350 -15.86 -12.36 -4.89
C SER A 350 -15.10 -11.04 -4.93
N PHE A 351 -14.64 -10.67 -6.13
CA PHE A 351 -13.94 -9.43 -6.48
C PHE A 351 -13.97 -9.33 -8.01
N TRP A 352 -13.66 -8.16 -8.56
CA TRP A 352 -13.52 -7.98 -10.01
C TRP A 352 -12.18 -7.33 -10.33
N GLU A 353 -11.72 -7.41 -11.58
CA GLU A 353 -10.44 -6.87 -12.02
C GLU A 353 -10.58 -5.44 -12.55
N PRO A 354 -10.13 -4.40 -11.80
CA PRO A 354 -10.38 -3.01 -12.21
C PRO A 354 -9.44 -2.51 -13.29
N TYR A 355 -8.43 -3.30 -13.66
CA TYR A 355 -7.47 -2.94 -14.70
C TYR A 355 -8.19 -2.67 -16.03
N ASP A 356 -9.13 -3.54 -16.43
CA ASP A 356 -9.81 -3.43 -17.72
C ASP A 356 -10.66 -2.17 -17.79
N PHE A 357 -11.32 -1.82 -16.69
CA PHE A 357 -12.05 -0.56 -16.57
C PHE A 357 -11.10 0.65 -16.64
N PHE A 358 -10.03 0.64 -15.85
CA PHE A 358 -9.09 1.77 -15.75
C PHE A 358 -8.20 1.95 -16.99
N GLY A 359 -8.03 0.89 -17.80
CA GLY A 359 -7.28 0.91 -19.04
C GLY A 359 -7.87 1.89 -20.08
N TYR A 360 -9.17 2.15 -20.02
CA TYR A 360 -9.82 3.13 -20.90
C TYR A 360 -9.66 4.55 -20.35
N LYS A 361 -9.10 5.46 -21.18
CA LYS A 361 -8.88 6.87 -20.83
C LYS A 361 -10.11 7.57 -20.22
N LYS A 362 -11.31 7.26 -20.73
CA LYS A 362 -12.59 7.82 -20.22
C LYS A 362 -12.93 7.42 -18.78
N HIS A 363 -12.28 6.40 -18.23
CA HIS A 363 -12.53 5.83 -16.90
C HIS A 363 -11.42 6.14 -15.89
N GLN A 364 -10.36 6.84 -16.30
CA GLN A 364 -9.21 7.12 -15.43
C GLN A 364 -9.46 8.24 -14.41
N ASN A 365 -10.54 9.01 -14.57
CA ASN A 365 -10.92 10.08 -13.62
C ASN A 365 -11.67 9.52 -12.39
N LEU A 366 -11.10 8.53 -11.71
CA LEU A 366 -11.67 7.90 -10.51
C LEU A 366 -11.64 8.82 -9.27
N TRP A 367 -10.72 9.78 -9.27
CA TRP A 367 -10.30 10.55 -8.10
C TRP A 367 -10.93 11.94 -8.02
N SER A 368 -11.80 12.29 -8.97
CA SER A 368 -12.52 13.56 -8.96
C SER A 368 -13.41 13.65 -7.71
N LYS A 369 -13.38 14.82 -7.07
CA LYS A 369 -14.38 15.16 -6.07
C LYS A 369 -15.72 15.17 -6.79
N ASN A 370 -16.69 14.40 -6.31
CA ASN A 370 -18.06 14.70 -6.68
C ASN A 370 -18.38 16.04 -6.00
N ASN A 371 -18.77 17.02 -6.82
CA ASN A 371 -19.31 18.28 -6.34
C ASN A 371 -20.55 18.04 -5.47
#